data_AF-A0A957M5W4-F1
#
_entry.id   AF-A0A957M5W4-F1
#
_cell.length_a   1.000
_cell.length_b   1.000
_cell.length_c   1.000
_cell.angle_alpha   90.00
_cell.angle_beta   90.00
_cell.angle_gamma   90.00
#
_symmetry.space_group_name_H-M   'P 1'
#
loop_
_entity.id
_entity.type
_entity.pdbx_description
1 polymer ?
#
loop_
_entity_poly.entity_id
_entity_poly.type
_entity_poly.pdbx_seq_one_letter_code
_entity_poly.pdbx_strand_id
1 'polypeptide(L)'
;TYTLSYRVHDGLRYYSGGDQLWWKAVYGDRQFPVLASRVRVMVPAPAVIQEYAAYINDADARDSVTAELLDGNRAILFEAQRTLRAGQELEVRAQFTSGVVAGTAPAWQSRADAQAAQREAEAAYQQQWGPIATLFSGVLALALLLGGPALAYLMWYKYGRDKPVARVADYLPEPPDDLPPGLAGTLVDDSADMQDIIATIVDLARRKAISITEVKEQGFFRMGTDFIYRRERTDVQLSPFESNLITDIVGSKQEKKLSDLKNNFYQD
;
A
#
# COMPACT_ATOMS: atom_id res chain seq x y z
N THR A 1 69.29 3.61 3.45
CA THR A 1 68.87 3.58 2.04
C THR A 1 68.90 2.14 1.57
N TYR A 2 67.84 1.66 0.93
CA TYR A 2 67.79 0.32 0.34
C TYR A 2 67.60 0.46 -1.17
N THR A 3 68.23 -0.43 -1.94
CA THR A 3 68.09 -0.48 -3.40
C THR A 3 67.57 -1.86 -3.76
N LEU A 4 66.38 -1.91 -4.34
CA LEU A 4 65.81 -3.13 -4.90
C LEU A 4 66.08 -3.14 -6.40
N SER A 5 66.64 -4.23 -6.91
CA SER A 5 66.83 -4.45 -8.34
C SER A 5 66.19 -5.77 -8.71
N TYR A 6 65.32 -5.73 -9.71
CA TYR A 6 64.59 -6.89 -10.18
C TYR A 6 64.46 -6.83 -11.71
N ARG A 7 64.27 -8.00 -12.32
CA ARG A 7 63.99 -8.13 -13.75
C ARG A 7 62.55 -8.59 -13.92
N VAL A 8 61.81 -7.87 -14.74
CA VAL A 8 60.43 -8.21 -15.11
C VAL A 8 60.46 -8.92 -16.45
N HIS A 9 59.73 -10.03 -16.56
CA HIS A 9 59.49 -10.74 -17.82
C HIS A 9 58.07 -10.43 -18.29
N ASP A 10 57.89 -10.30 -19.61
CA ASP A 10 56.59 -10.03 -20.25
C ASP A 10 55.85 -8.80 -19.72
N GLY A 11 56.57 -7.76 -19.26
CA GLY A 11 55.98 -6.53 -18.72
C GLY A 11 55.65 -5.46 -19.78
N LEU A 12 55.96 -5.72 -21.05
CA LEU A 12 55.70 -4.81 -22.16
C LEU A 12 54.45 -5.23 -22.91
N ARG A 13 53.69 -4.23 -23.38
CA ARG A 13 52.60 -4.43 -24.33
C ARG A 13 53.08 -4.05 -25.72
N TYR A 14 52.73 -4.86 -26.70
CA TYR A 14 53.10 -4.63 -28.10
C TYR A 14 51.86 -4.21 -28.88
N TYR A 15 51.89 -3.03 -29.49
CA TYR A 15 50.85 -2.52 -30.38
C TYR A 15 51.47 -2.07 -31.70
N SER A 16 50.67 -2.03 -32.77
CA SER A 16 51.13 -1.56 -34.10
C SER A 16 51.60 -0.10 -34.09
N GLY A 17 50.97 0.73 -33.26
CA GLY A 17 51.29 2.16 -33.10
C GLY A 17 52.42 2.48 -32.11
N GLY A 18 52.98 1.50 -31.42
CA GLY A 18 54.04 1.71 -30.44
C GLY A 18 54.07 0.63 -29.36
N ASP A 19 55.26 0.34 -28.85
CA ASP A 19 55.42 -0.55 -27.70
C ASP A 19 55.18 0.28 -26.43
N GLN A 20 54.48 -0.31 -25.45
CA GLN A 20 54.03 0.42 -24.27
C GLN A 20 54.52 -0.25 -22.99
N LEU A 21 55.19 0.53 -22.15
CA LEU A 21 55.39 0.23 -20.74
C LEU A 21 54.24 0.84 -19.95
N TRP A 22 53.49 0.02 -19.23
CA TRP A 22 52.48 0.46 -18.27
C TRP A 22 52.76 -0.22 -16.94
N TRP A 23 53.26 0.55 -15.97
CA TRP A 23 53.81 -0.01 -14.74
C TRP A 23 53.38 0.76 -13.50
N LYS A 24 53.01 0.00 -12.46
CA LYS A 24 52.75 0.52 -11.12
C LYS A 24 54.07 0.75 -10.39
N ALA A 25 54.63 1.96 -10.55
CA ALA A 25 55.93 2.32 -9.99
C ALA A 25 55.90 2.45 -8.46
N VAL A 26 54.78 2.92 -7.90
CA VAL A 26 54.55 2.98 -6.45
C VAL A 26 53.30 2.17 -6.14
N TYR A 27 53.46 1.03 -5.47
CA TYR A 27 52.37 0.10 -5.16
C TYR A 27 51.42 0.66 -4.09
N GLY A 28 50.11 0.49 -4.27
CA GLY A 28 49.08 1.02 -3.38
C GLY A 28 48.99 0.33 -2.02
N ASP A 29 49.32 -0.96 -1.95
CA ASP A 29 49.23 -1.79 -0.73
C ASP A 29 50.33 -1.46 0.29
N ARG A 30 50.23 -0.27 0.87
CA ARG A 30 51.15 0.26 1.87
C ARG A 30 50.39 1.02 2.93
N GLN A 31 50.85 0.89 4.17
CA GLN A 31 50.26 1.55 5.33
C GLN A 31 50.87 2.95 5.61
N PHE A 32 51.89 3.35 4.85
CA PHE A 32 52.61 4.61 5.04
C PHE A 32 52.58 5.50 3.79
N PRO A 33 52.65 6.83 3.97
CA PRO A 33 52.71 7.76 2.85
C PRO A 33 54.10 7.79 2.19
N VAL A 34 54.13 8.15 0.90
CA VAL A 34 55.35 8.44 0.15
C VAL A 34 55.42 9.95 -0.05
N LEU A 35 56.37 10.59 0.64
CA LEU A 35 56.50 12.05 0.69
C LEU A 35 56.90 12.64 -0.66
N ALA A 36 57.83 12.00 -1.35
CA ALA A 36 58.29 12.36 -2.69
C ALA A 36 58.55 11.09 -3.50
N SER A 37 58.16 11.10 -4.77
CA SER A 37 58.36 9.99 -5.69
C SER A 37 58.88 10.52 -7.03
N ARG A 38 59.97 9.93 -7.51
CA ARG A 38 60.56 10.19 -8.82
C ARG A 38 60.71 8.87 -9.55
N VAL A 39 60.10 8.78 -10.72
CA VAL A 39 60.11 7.58 -11.56
C VAL A 39 60.77 7.94 -12.88
N ARG A 40 61.94 7.39 -13.15
CA ARG A 40 62.64 7.56 -14.42
C ARG A 40 62.46 6.32 -15.27
N VAL A 41 61.93 6.50 -16.47
CA VAL A 41 61.82 5.45 -17.48
C VAL A 41 62.83 5.75 -18.58
N MET A 42 63.60 4.75 -19.00
CA MET A 42 64.59 4.86 -20.07
C MET A 42 64.33 3.78 -21.11
N VAL A 43 64.33 4.16 -22.38
CA VAL A 43 64.11 3.25 -23.51
C VAL A 43 65.42 2.99 -24.29
N PRO A 44 65.60 1.79 -24.87
CA PRO A 44 66.80 1.45 -25.62
C PRO A 44 66.92 2.26 -26.92
N ALA A 45 68.14 2.52 -27.40
CA ALA A 45 68.34 3.11 -28.71
C ALA A 45 67.96 2.12 -29.83
N PRO A 46 67.33 2.54 -30.94
CA PRO A 46 66.97 3.92 -31.31
C PRO A 46 65.53 4.35 -30.91
N ALA A 47 64.87 3.68 -29.95
CA ALA A 47 63.50 4.01 -29.58
C ALA A 47 63.39 5.41 -28.95
N VAL A 48 62.30 6.12 -29.28
CA VAL A 48 61.92 7.38 -28.65
C VAL A 48 60.52 7.27 -28.07
N ILE A 49 60.29 7.95 -26.95
CA ILE A 49 58.99 8.06 -26.29
C ILE A 49 58.13 9.03 -27.09
N GLN A 50 56.94 8.58 -27.45
CA GLN A 50 55.97 9.31 -28.28
C GLN A 50 54.80 9.80 -27.45
N GLU A 51 54.26 8.95 -26.57
CA GLU A 51 53.16 9.30 -25.68
C GLU A 51 53.46 8.87 -24.24
N TYR A 52 52.92 9.61 -23.28
CA TYR A 52 53.09 9.30 -21.87
C TYR A 52 51.88 9.77 -21.07
N ALA A 53 51.61 9.08 -19.96
CA ALA A 53 50.58 9.45 -19.00
C ALA A 53 50.97 8.96 -17.61
N ALA A 54 50.42 9.59 -16.58
CA ALA A 54 50.54 9.17 -15.20
C ALA A 54 49.15 9.04 -14.58
N TYR A 55 48.97 8.02 -13.75
CA TYR A 55 47.71 7.74 -13.08
C TYR A 55 47.92 7.55 -11.58
N ILE A 56 46.96 8.01 -10.79
CA ILE A 56 46.89 7.74 -9.35
C ILE A 56 45.55 7.07 -9.08
N ASN A 57 45.56 5.80 -8.65
CA ASN A 57 44.36 4.97 -8.45
C ASN A 57 43.42 4.99 -9.67
N ASP A 58 43.95 4.64 -10.85
CA ASP A 58 43.24 4.65 -12.14
C ASP A 58 42.73 6.02 -12.63
N ALA A 59 42.89 7.09 -11.85
CA ALA A 59 42.53 8.45 -12.24
C ALA A 59 43.72 9.16 -12.90
N ASP A 60 43.44 9.94 -13.93
CA ASP A 60 44.45 10.78 -14.60
C ASP A 60 45.12 11.73 -13.58
N ALA A 61 46.45 11.69 -13.53
CA ALA A 61 47.25 12.41 -12.56
C ALA A 61 48.05 13.58 -13.16
N ARG A 62 47.68 14.07 -14.36
CA ARG A 62 48.34 15.22 -15.03
C ARG A 62 48.47 16.47 -14.15
N ASP A 63 47.54 16.69 -13.23
CA ASP A 63 47.55 17.85 -12.31
C ASP A 63 48.40 17.63 -11.05
N SER A 64 48.87 16.40 -10.82
CA SER A 64 49.57 16.00 -9.60
C SER A 64 50.95 15.38 -9.84
N VAL A 65 51.29 15.09 -11.09
CA VAL A 65 52.55 14.48 -11.50
C VAL A 65 53.08 15.24 -12.71
N THR A 66 54.28 15.81 -12.59
CA THR A 66 54.97 16.43 -13.72
C THR A 66 55.72 15.37 -14.51
N ALA A 67 55.77 15.52 -15.82
CA ALA A 67 56.49 14.63 -16.73
C ALA A 67 57.44 15.46 -17.59
N GLU A 68 58.72 15.12 -17.58
CA GLU A 68 59.76 15.81 -18.36
C GLU A 68 60.50 14.79 -19.25
N LEU A 69 60.52 15.07 -20.56
CA LEU A 69 61.28 14.28 -21.53
C LEU A 69 62.76 14.70 -21.50
N LEU A 70 63.63 13.70 -21.44
CA LEU A 70 65.07 13.84 -21.31
C LEU A 70 65.78 13.03 -22.41
N ASP A 71 67.08 13.27 -22.59
CA ASP A 71 67.95 12.48 -23.46
C ASP A 71 67.43 12.36 -24.92
N GLY A 72 66.84 13.43 -25.47
CA GLY A 72 66.25 13.43 -26.81
C GLY A 72 65.03 12.51 -26.94
N ASN A 73 64.13 12.56 -25.95
CA ASN A 73 62.93 11.73 -25.81
C ASN A 73 63.20 10.23 -25.55
N ARG A 74 64.40 9.88 -25.09
CA ARG A 74 64.77 8.50 -24.75
C ARG A 74 64.63 8.18 -23.26
N ALA A 75 64.41 9.21 -22.45
CA ALA A 75 64.07 9.07 -21.06
C ALA A 75 62.91 10.00 -20.71
N ILE A 76 62.12 9.60 -19.74
CA ILE A 76 61.10 10.46 -19.15
C ILE A 76 61.18 10.38 -17.63
N LEU A 77 61.11 11.53 -16.97
CA LEU A 77 61.07 11.65 -15.53
C LEU A 77 59.66 12.05 -15.10
N PHE A 78 59.01 11.20 -14.33
CA PHE A 78 57.77 11.51 -13.64
C PHE A 78 58.06 11.89 -12.20
N GLU A 79 57.59 13.04 -11.76
CA GLU A 79 57.76 13.53 -10.39
C GLU A 79 56.42 13.87 -9.76
N ALA A 80 56.12 13.22 -8.64
CA ALA A 80 54.89 13.48 -7.89
C ALA A 80 55.01 14.82 -7.15
N GLN A 81 54.11 15.75 -7.46
CA GLN A 81 54.07 17.10 -6.86
C GLN A 81 53.40 17.13 -5.47
N ARG A 82 52.78 16.01 -5.08
CA ARG A 82 52.11 15.84 -3.79
C ARG A 82 52.50 14.53 -3.14
N THR A 83 52.40 14.50 -1.81
CA THR A 83 52.54 13.27 -1.03
C THR A 83 51.48 12.24 -1.45
N LEU A 84 51.93 11.03 -1.77
CA LEU A 84 51.05 9.91 -2.04
C LEU A 84 50.67 9.26 -0.72
N ARG A 85 49.39 9.32 -0.34
CA ARG A 85 48.88 8.75 0.92
C ARG A 85 48.97 7.21 0.92
N ALA A 86 48.76 6.61 2.08
CA ALA A 86 48.53 5.17 2.17
C ALA A 86 47.37 4.76 1.24
N GLY A 87 47.51 3.64 0.52
CA GLY A 87 46.51 3.21 -0.47
C GLY A 87 46.57 3.89 -1.83
N GLN A 88 47.38 4.94 -2.04
CA GLN A 88 47.46 5.63 -3.34
C GLN A 88 48.55 5.05 -4.23
N GLU A 89 48.25 4.32 -5.29
CA GLU A 89 49.28 3.88 -6.24
C GLU A 89 49.66 4.99 -7.24
N LEU A 90 50.89 4.93 -7.74
CA LEU A 90 51.34 5.75 -8.87
C LEU A 90 51.68 4.81 -10.02
N GLU A 91 50.94 4.96 -11.09
CA GLU A 91 51.18 4.25 -12.34
C GLU A 91 51.72 5.20 -13.39
N VAL A 92 52.68 4.71 -14.17
CA VAL A 92 53.24 5.45 -15.28
C VAL A 92 53.06 4.65 -16.56
N ARG A 93 52.73 5.37 -17.62
CA ARG A 93 52.56 4.85 -18.97
C ARG A 93 53.53 5.60 -19.87
N ALA A 94 54.35 4.86 -20.60
CA ALA A 94 55.22 5.40 -21.64
C ALA A 94 55.12 4.52 -22.89
N GLN A 95 54.71 5.11 -23.99
CA GLN A 95 54.66 4.49 -25.30
C GLN A 95 55.84 4.99 -26.13
N PHE A 96 56.55 4.05 -26.75
CA PHE A 96 57.75 4.32 -27.54
C PHE A 96 57.71 3.61 -28.89
N THR A 97 58.66 3.95 -29.75
CA THR A 97 58.77 3.39 -31.11
C THR A 97 58.67 1.86 -31.12
N SER A 98 57.74 1.33 -31.91
CA SER A 98 57.52 -0.12 -32.04
C SER A 98 58.68 -0.80 -32.77
N GLY A 99 58.92 -2.07 -32.44
CA GLY A 99 59.86 -2.94 -33.16
C GLY A 99 61.33 -2.76 -32.77
N VAL A 100 61.65 -1.88 -31.81
CA VAL A 100 63.01 -1.75 -31.26
C VAL A 100 63.29 -2.84 -30.23
N VAL A 101 62.28 -3.22 -29.43
CA VAL A 101 62.40 -4.33 -28.48
C VAL A 101 61.87 -5.60 -29.13
N ALA A 102 62.74 -6.58 -29.33
CA ALA A 102 62.33 -7.87 -29.85
C ALA A 102 61.36 -8.57 -28.88
N GLY A 103 60.15 -8.85 -29.34
CA GLY A 103 59.13 -9.56 -28.58
C GLY A 103 57.81 -9.68 -29.32
N THR A 104 56.89 -10.42 -28.73
CA THR A 104 55.53 -10.62 -29.23
C THR A 104 54.55 -10.28 -28.12
N ALA A 105 53.34 -9.85 -28.49
CA ALA A 105 52.26 -9.59 -27.54
C ALA A 105 52.08 -10.78 -26.58
N PRO A 106 52.27 -10.59 -25.25
CA PRO A 106 52.12 -11.67 -24.29
C PRO A 106 50.70 -12.23 -24.25
N ALA A 107 50.56 -13.51 -23.88
CA ALA A 107 49.24 -14.16 -23.78
C ALA A 107 48.31 -13.51 -22.73
N TRP A 108 48.85 -12.74 -21.78
CA TRP A 108 48.05 -11.98 -20.82
C TRP A 108 47.50 -10.68 -21.42
N GLN A 109 48.16 -10.11 -22.44
CA GLN A 109 47.78 -8.83 -23.06
C GLN A 109 46.37 -8.91 -23.65
N SER A 110 46.07 -9.97 -24.41
CA SER A 110 44.74 -10.16 -25.01
C SER A 110 43.62 -10.25 -23.98
N ARG A 111 43.86 -10.94 -22.85
CA ARG A 111 42.91 -11.04 -21.74
C ARG A 111 42.73 -9.70 -21.02
N ALA A 112 43.82 -8.97 -20.78
CA ALA A 112 43.76 -7.66 -20.14
C ALA A 112 43.05 -6.62 -21.01
N ASP A 113 43.31 -6.62 -22.32
CA ASP A 113 42.67 -5.72 -23.28
C ASP A 113 41.17 -6.05 -23.43
N ALA A 114 40.80 -7.34 -23.45
CA ALA A 114 39.39 -7.76 -23.45
C ALA A 114 38.65 -7.30 -22.17
N GLN A 115 39.28 -7.41 -21.00
CA GLN A 115 38.71 -6.94 -19.73
C GLN A 115 38.59 -5.41 -19.69
N ALA A 116 39.56 -4.68 -20.25
CA ALA A 116 39.48 -3.22 -20.37
C ALA A 116 38.33 -2.82 -21.30
N ALA A 117 38.21 -3.43 -22.47
CA ALA A 117 37.13 -3.19 -23.42
C ALA A 117 35.74 -3.50 -22.83
N GLN A 118 35.62 -4.56 -22.02
CA GLN A 118 34.38 -4.87 -21.29
C GLN A 118 34.02 -3.77 -20.29
N ARG A 119 34.99 -3.33 -19.46
CA ARG A 119 34.76 -2.25 -18.48
C ARG A 119 34.38 -0.93 -19.16
N GLU A 120 35.02 -0.59 -20.28
CA GLU A 120 34.69 0.58 -21.06
C GLU A 120 33.28 0.49 -21.68
N ALA A 121 32.90 -0.68 -22.19
CA ALA A 121 31.55 -0.92 -22.72
C ALA A 121 30.47 -0.81 -21.63
N GLU A 122 30.73 -1.37 -20.44
CA GLU A 122 29.85 -1.25 -19.28
C GLU A 122 29.72 0.21 -18.82
N ALA A 123 30.84 0.94 -18.72
CA ALA A 123 30.83 2.35 -18.36
C ALA A 123 30.10 3.21 -19.40
N ALA A 124 30.30 2.95 -20.70
CA ALA A 124 29.58 3.62 -21.78
C ALA A 124 28.07 3.34 -21.73
N TYR A 125 27.69 2.08 -21.48
CA TYR A 125 26.28 1.68 -21.29
C TYR A 125 25.66 2.41 -20.10
N GLN A 126 26.35 2.43 -18.96
CA GLN A 126 25.88 3.15 -17.76
C GLN A 126 25.78 4.66 -17.97
N GLN A 127 26.73 5.28 -18.69
CA GLN A 127 26.66 6.70 -18.99
C GLN A 127 25.51 7.06 -19.94
N GLN A 128 25.26 6.20 -20.94
CA GLN A 128 24.18 6.43 -21.90
C GLN A 128 22.79 6.17 -21.28
N TRP A 129 22.62 5.08 -20.54
CA TRP A 129 21.31 4.63 -20.05
C TRP A 129 21.04 4.96 -18.59
N GLY A 130 22.07 5.15 -17.78
CA GLY A 130 21.95 5.47 -16.35
C GLY A 130 21.07 6.70 -16.08
N PRO A 131 21.27 7.84 -16.77
CA PRO A 131 20.41 9.01 -16.60
C PRO A 131 18.94 8.74 -16.96
N ILE A 132 18.70 8.01 -18.06
CA ILE A 132 17.35 7.67 -18.52
C ILE A 132 16.66 6.75 -17.52
N ALA A 133 17.35 5.70 -17.06
CA ALA A 133 16.83 4.77 -16.05
C ALA A 133 16.55 5.49 -14.72
N THR A 134 17.41 6.44 -14.33
CA THR A 134 17.22 7.25 -13.12
C THR A 134 15.99 8.16 -13.24
N LEU A 135 15.81 8.83 -14.37
CA LEU A 135 14.62 9.64 -14.62
C LEU A 135 13.35 8.79 -14.65
N PHE A 136 13.37 7.67 -15.35
CA PHE A 136 12.20 6.79 -15.46
C PHE A 136 11.82 6.20 -14.09
N SER A 137 12.79 5.70 -13.33
CA SER A 137 12.55 5.18 -11.98
C SER A 137 12.04 6.27 -11.03
N GLY A 138 12.59 7.49 -11.11
CA GLY A 138 12.10 8.64 -10.33
C GLY A 138 10.67 9.03 -10.67
N VAL A 139 10.33 9.12 -11.97
CA VAL A 139 8.98 9.42 -12.44
C VAL A 139 8.01 8.31 -12.04
N LEU A 140 8.40 7.04 -12.18
CA LEU A 140 7.58 5.91 -11.78
C LEU A 140 7.31 5.90 -10.27
N ALA A 141 8.34 6.19 -9.46
CA ALA A 141 8.20 6.30 -8.01
C ALA A 141 7.22 7.42 -7.62
N LEU A 142 7.34 8.61 -8.23
CA LEU A 142 6.41 9.72 -8.02
C LEU A 142 4.99 9.39 -8.48
N ALA A 143 4.85 8.75 -9.64
CA ALA A 143 3.57 8.31 -10.18
C ALA A 143 2.88 7.29 -9.28
N LEU A 144 3.62 6.35 -8.68
CA LEU A 144 3.07 5.41 -7.71
C LEU A 144 2.72 6.10 -6.38
N LEU A 145 3.60 6.98 -5.89
CA LEU A 145 3.40 7.69 -4.62
C LEU A 145 2.18 8.62 -4.65
N LEU A 146 1.98 9.36 -5.74
CA LEU A 146 0.89 10.32 -5.88
C LEU A 146 -0.33 9.71 -6.58
N GLY A 147 -0.08 8.95 -7.64
CA GLY A 147 -1.13 8.33 -8.46
C GLY A 147 -1.85 7.20 -7.74
N GLY A 148 -1.17 6.42 -6.89
CA GLY A 148 -1.80 5.35 -6.10
C GLY A 148 -2.90 5.87 -5.17
N PRO A 149 -2.60 6.82 -4.26
CA PRO A 149 -3.61 7.45 -3.41
C PRO A 149 -4.67 8.20 -4.21
N ALA A 150 -4.29 8.89 -5.28
CA ALA A 150 -5.24 9.60 -6.14
C ALA A 150 -6.23 8.63 -6.81
N LEU A 151 -5.75 7.49 -7.34
CA LEU A 151 -6.59 6.43 -7.90
C LEU A 151 -7.51 5.82 -6.85
N ALA A 152 -6.98 5.53 -5.66
CA ALA A 152 -7.79 5.02 -4.55
C ALA A 152 -8.91 6.01 -4.17
N TYR A 153 -8.58 7.30 -4.08
CA TYR A 153 -9.56 8.35 -3.81
C TYR A 153 -10.61 8.48 -4.93
N LEU A 154 -10.19 8.46 -6.21
CA LEU A 154 -11.09 8.52 -7.35
C LEU A 154 -12.04 7.32 -7.41
N MET A 155 -11.52 6.12 -7.11
CA MET A 155 -12.32 4.90 -7.03
C MET A 155 -13.35 4.98 -5.90
N TRP A 156 -12.93 5.41 -4.71
CA TRP A 156 -13.84 5.64 -3.59
C TRP A 156 -14.90 6.70 -3.93
N TYR A 157 -14.51 7.81 -4.55
CA TYR A 157 -15.44 8.88 -4.92
C TYR A 157 -16.49 8.44 -5.94
N LYS A 158 -16.09 7.64 -6.94
CA LYS A 158 -17.00 7.17 -7.99
C LYS A 158 -17.85 5.98 -7.59
N TYR A 159 -17.29 5.02 -6.86
CA TYR A 159 -17.92 3.72 -6.62
C TYR A 159 -18.20 3.42 -5.15
N GLY A 160 -17.53 4.11 -4.22
CA GLY A 160 -17.63 3.87 -2.78
C GLY A 160 -18.47 4.90 -2.02
N ARG A 161 -19.04 5.91 -2.69
CA ARG A 161 -19.97 6.85 -2.06
C ARG A 161 -21.35 6.23 -1.95
N ASP A 162 -21.75 5.93 -0.72
CA ASP A 162 -23.13 5.57 -0.42
C ASP A 162 -24.08 6.71 -0.78
N LYS A 163 -25.19 6.35 -1.41
CA LYS A 163 -26.25 7.31 -1.72
C LYS A 163 -26.92 7.72 -0.40
N PRO A 164 -27.12 9.02 -0.13
CA PRO A 164 -27.79 9.45 1.08
C PRO A 164 -29.22 8.90 1.08
N VAL A 165 -29.49 7.95 1.98
CA VAL A 165 -30.84 7.50 2.30
C VAL A 165 -31.44 8.51 3.27
N ALA A 166 -32.58 9.11 2.89
CA ALA A 166 -33.37 9.92 3.80
C ALA A 166 -33.80 9.03 4.96
N ARG A 167 -33.38 9.36 6.19
CA ARG A 167 -33.85 8.66 7.38
C ARG A 167 -35.31 9.03 7.59
N VAL A 168 -36.21 8.14 7.19
CA VAL A 168 -37.63 8.22 7.54
C VAL A 168 -37.78 7.59 8.92
N ALA A 169 -37.50 8.37 9.95
CA ALA A 169 -37.88 8.04 11.31
C ALA A 169 -38.23 9.36 12.01
N ASP A 170 -39.35 9.94 11.60
CA ASP A 170 -39.99 10.98 12.38
C ASP A 170 -40.46 10.33 13.68
N TYR A 171 -39.79 10.71 14.76
CA TYR A 171 -40.15 10.36 16.12
C TYR A 171 -41.47 11.09 16.42
N LEU A 172 -42.61 10.44 16.20
CA LEU A 172 -43.94 10.99 16.50
C LEU A 172 -44.13 11.00 18.03
N PRO A 173 -44.12 12.16 18.70
CA PRO A 173 -44.20 12.27 20.16
C PRO A 173 -45.62 12.59 20.62
N GLU A 174 -46.63 12.28 19.81
CA GLU A 174 -48.01 12.59 20.13
C GLU A 174 -48.56 11.56 21.14
N PRO A 175 -49.28 12.02 22.18
CA PRO A 175 -49.90 11.14 23.14
C PRO A 175 -50.91 10.21 22.44
N PRO A 176 -51.13 8.98 22.95
CA PRO A 176 -52.09 8.07 22.36
C PRO A 176 -53.46 8.74 22.24
N ASP A 177 -54.00 8.73 21.02
CA ASP A 177 -55.29 9.31 20.65
C ASP A 177 -56.44 8.64 21.45
N ASP A 178 -57.59 9.32 21.56
CA ASP A 178 -58.82 8.78 22.19
C ASP A 178 -59.51 7.70 21.31
N LEU A 179 -58.74 7.11 20.38
CA LEU A 179 -59.18 6.04 19.49
C LEU A 179 -59.62 4.82 20.31
N PRO A 180 -60.83 4.28 20.07
CA PRO A 180 -61.26 3.03 20.69
C PRO A 180 -60.24 1.92 20.43
N PRO A 181 -59.88 1.11 21.45
CA PRO A 181 -58.74 0.21 21.34
C PRO A 181 -58.90 -0.86 20.25
N GLY A 182 -60.13 -1.32 19.99
CA GLY A 182 -60.38 -2.22 18.86
C GLY A 182 -60.17 -1.57 17.49
N LEU A 183 -60.45 -0.26 17.36
CA LEU A 183 -60.19 0.49 16.14
C LEU A 183 -58.70 0.78 15.97
N ALA A 184 -58.01 1.11 17.06
CA ALA A 184 -56.55 1.28 17.05
C ALA A 184 -55.82 0.00 16.61
N GLY A 185 -56.24 -1.17 17.10
CA GLY A 185 -55.71 -2.46 16.65
C GLY A 185 -55.90 -2.68 15.16
N THR A 186 -57.14 -2.52 14.67
CA THR A 186 -57.44 -2.66 13.23
C THR A 186 -56.69 -1.68 12.34
N LEU A 187 -56.34 -0.47 12.83
CA LEU A 187 -55.56 0.47 12.05
C LEU A 187 -54.07 0.07 11.92
N VAL A 188 -53.56 -0.78 12.82
CA VAL A 188 -52.17 -1.22 12.82
C VAL A 188 -51.95 -2.34 11.81
N ASP A 189 -52.88 -3.29 11.70
CA ASP A 189 -52.72 -4.49 10.88
C ASP A 189 -53.83 -4.70 9.83
N ASP A 190 -54.78 -3.76 9.71
CA ASP A 190 -55.92 -3.78 8.78
C ASP A 190 -56.81 -5.03 8.94
N SER A 191 -56.72 -5.72 10.09
CA SER A 191 -57.50 -6.90 10.44
C SER A 191 -58.29 -6.66 11.73
N ALA A 192 -59.46 -7.29 11.85
CA ALA A 192 -60.25 -7.28 13.09
C ALA A 192 -60.09 -8.62 13.81
N ASP A 193 -59.08 -8.70 14.67
CA ASP A 193 -58.72 -9.92 15.36
C ASP A 193 -59.44 -10.04 16.73
N MET A 194 -59.39 -11.24 17.33
CA MET A 194 -60.04 -11.50 18.62
C MET A 194 -59.48 -10.62 19.75
N GLN A 195 -58.19 -10.24 19.67
CA GLN A 195 -57.60 -9.29 20.62
C GLN A 195 -58.31 -7.93 20.58
N ASP A 196 -58.68 -7.44 19.40
CA ASP A 196 -59.34 -6.12 19.21
C ASP A 196 -60.76 -6.13 19.77
N ILE A 197 -61.46 -7.25 19.58
CA ILE A 197 -62.80 -7.48 20.13
C ILE A 197 -62.74 -7.52 21.66
N ILE A 198 -61.79 -8.28 22.23
CA ILE A 198 -61.62 -8.35 23.69
C ILE A 198 -61.24 -6.98 24.26
N ALA A 199 -60.33 -6.25 23.61
CA ALA A 199 -59.94 -4.91 24.02
C ALA A 199 -61.14 -3.95 24.06
N THR A 200 -62.04 -4.06 23.07
CA THR A 200 -63.30 -3.30 23.03
C THR A 200 -64.23 -3.70 24.18
N ILE A 201 -64.41 -4.99 24.47
CA ILE A 201 -65.26 -5.46 25.58
C ILE A 201 -64.74 -4.94 26.94
N VAL A 202 -63.42 -5.00 27.15
CA VAL A 202 -62.79 -4.50 28.38
C VAL A 202 -62.94 -2.99 28.50
N ASP A 203 -62.78 -2.25 27.40
CA ASP A 203 -62.99 -0.80 27.41
C ASP A 203 -64.44 -0.40 27.65
N LEU A 204 -65.40 -1.15 27.12
CA LEU A 204 -66.83 -0.98 27.43
C LEU A 204 -67.13 -1.27 28.90
N ALA A 205 -66.46 -2.25 29.51
CA ALA A 205 -66.55 -2.51 30.94
C ALA A 205 -65.94 -1.38 31.78
N ARG A 206 -64.79 -0.82 31.35
CA ARG A 206 -64.17 0.38 31.96
C ARG A 206 -65.13 1.57 31.93
N ARG A 207 -65.83 1.78 30.81
CA ARG A 207 -66.86 2.83 30.63
C ARG A 207 -68.19 2.52 31.32
N LYS A 208 -68.30 1.38 32.00
CA LYS A 208 -69.52 0.89 32.70
C LYS A 208 -70.71 0.63 31.76
N ALA A 209 -70.49 0.42 30.47
CA ALA A 209 -71.54 0.04 29.52
C ALA A 209 -71.97 -1.43 29.72
N ILE A 210 -71.00 -2.30 30.01
CA ILE A 210 -71.20 -3.73 30.30
C ILE A 210 -70.55 -4.07 31.66
N SER A 211 -71.12 -4.99 32.42
CA SER A 211 -70.48 -5.67 33.54
C SER A 211 -70.14 -7.12 33.17
N ILE A 212 -68.97 -7.59 33.61
CA ILE A 212 -68.48 -8.94 33.43
C ILE A 212 -68.41 -9.58 34.80
N THR A 213 -69.22 -10.61 35.05
CA THR A 213 -69.25 -11.30 36.35
C THR A 213 -68.79 -12.75 36.17
N GLU A 214 -67.81 -13.17 36.97
CA GLU A 214 -67.35 -14.55 37.02
C GLU A 214 -68.35 -15.43 37.80
N VAL A 215 -68.76 -16.55 37.22
CA VAL A 215 -69.62 -17.56 37.86
C VAL A 215 -68.93 -18.92 37.81
N LYS A 216 -68.78 -19.55 38.98
CA LYS A 216 -68.21 -20.90 39.10
C LYS A 216 -69.30 -21.93 38.86
N GLU A 217 -69.15 -22.75 37.84
CA GLU A 217 -70.04 -23.89 37.62
C GLU A 217 -69.48 -25.13 38.34
N GLN A 218 -70.19 -25.59 39.37
CA GLN A 218 -69.88 -26.85 40.06
C GLN A 218 -70.73 -27.98 39.47
N GLY A 219 -70.16 -28.73 38.52
CA GLY A 219 -70.72 -29.97 37.99
C GLY A 219 -69.96 -31.20 38.51
N PHE A 220 -70.65 -32.35 38.62
CA PHE A 220 -70.13 -33.60 39.20
C PHE A 220 -68.84 -34.16 38.54
N PHE A 221 -68.45 -33.68 37.34
CA PHE A 221 -67.23 -34.12 36.65
C PHE A 221 -66.46 -33.01 35.88
N ARG A 222 -66.77 -31.71 36.08
CA ARG A 222 -66.02 -30.61 35.44
C ARG A 222 -66.11 -29.35 36.29
N MET A 223 -64.98 -28.86 36.79
CA MET A 223 -64.87 -27.50 37.33
C MET A 223 -64.56 -26.57 36.17
N GLY A 224 -65.45 -25.62 35.91
CA GLY A 224 -65.27 -24.58 34.91
C GLY A 224 -65.68 -23.23 35.47
N THR A 225 -65.00 -22.19 35.01
CA THR A 225 -65.41 -20.80 35.24
C THR A 225 -66.16 -20.33 34.00
N ASP A 226 -67.37 -19.79 34.18
CA ASP A 226 -68.14 -19.12 33.14
C ASP A 226 -68.24 -17.62 33.44
N PHE A 227 -68.53 -16.80 32.42
CA PHE A 227 -68.67 -15.36 32.56
C PHE A 227 -70.05 -14.92 32.12
N ILE A 228 -70.69 -14.04 32.91
CA ILE A 228 -71.95 -13.41 32.56
C ILE A 228 -71.68 -11.98 32.10
N TYR A 229 -72.13 -11.63 30.90
CA TYR A 229 -72.13 -10.27 30.38
C TYR A 229 -73.52 -9.66 30.61
N ARG A 230 -73.57 -8.53 31.32
CA ARG A 230 -74.80 -7.78 31.59
C ARG A 230 -74.64 -6.34 31.12
N ARG A 231 -75.67 -5.78 30.51
CA ARG A 231 -75.69 -4.35 30.16
C ARG A 231 -76.10 -3.52 31.39
N GLU A 232 -75.26 -2.57 31.78
CA GLU A 232 -75.47 -1.76 33.01
C GLU A 232 -76.05 -0.38 32.68
N ARG A 233 -75.41 0.33 31.75
CA ARG A 233 -75.73 1.71 31.41
C ARG A 233 -76.00 1.89 29.92
N THR A 234 -77.00 2.72 29.62
CA THR A 234 -77.41 3.07 28.25
C THR A 234 -77.11 4.54 27.93
N ASP A 235 -76.64 5.32 28.91
CA ASP A 235 -76.23 6.72 28.82
C ASP A 235 -74.76 6.92 28.37
N VAL A 236 -74.04 5.83 28.05
CA VAL A 236 -72.65 5.87 27.58
C VAL A 236 -72.60 6.21 26.09
N GLN A 237 -71.70 7.11 25.70
CA GLN A 237 -71.43 7.40 24.30
C GLN A 237 -70.70 6.22 23.66
N LEU A 238 -71.34 5.59 22.68
CA LEU A 238 -70.85 4.41 21.99
C LEU A 238 -70.67 4.72 20.50
N SER A 239 -69.59 4.24 19.91
CA SER A 239 -69.43 4.26 18.46
C SER A 239 -70.38 3.24 17.79
N PRO A 240 -70.70 3.40 16.49
CA PRO A 240 -71.66 2.51 15.82
C PRO A 240 -71.30 1.02 15.91
N PHE A 241 -70.02 0.67 15.77
CA PHE A 241 -69.55 -0.71 15.85
C PHE A 241 -69.64 -1.27 17.30
N GLU A 242 -69.41 -0.42 18.31
CA GLU A 242 -69.53 -0.82 19.72
C GLU A 242 -70.97 -1.13 20.08
N SER A 243 -71.93 -0.33 19.59
CA SER A 243 -73.35 -0.59 19.80
C SER A 243 -73.79 -1.92 19.17
N ASN A 244 -73.27 -2.24 17.99
CA ASN A 244 -73.53 -3.53 17.34
C ASN A 244 -72.94 -4.68 18.16
N LEU A 245 -71.68 -4.55 18.59
CA LEU A 245 -71.00 -5.56 19.41
C LEU A 245 -71.76 -5.84 20.72
N ILE A 246 -72.22 -4.80 21.44
CA ILE A 246 -73.02 -4.98 22.67
C ILE A 246 -74.33 -5.71 22.37
N THR A 247 -74.98 -5.35 21.27
CA THR A 247 -76.27 -5.94 20.87
C THR A 247 -76.09 -7.42 20.53
N ASP A 248 -75.00 -7.79 19.87
CA ASP A 248 -74.72 -9.19 19.50
C ASP A 248 -74.29 -10.04 20.70
N ILE A 249 -73.52 -9.46 21.63
CA ILE A 249 -73.04 -10.15 22.84
C ILE A 249 -74.17 -10.36 23.85
N VAL A 250 -74.96 -9.32 24.16
CA VAL A 250 -75.95 -9.38 25.25
C VAL A 250 -77.35 -9.75 24.73
N GLY A 251 -77.64 -9.47 23.45
CA GLY A 251 -78.95 -9.70 22.84
C GLY A 251 -80.06 -8.85 23.47
N SER A 252 -81.31 -9.21 23.18
CA SER A 252 -82.50 -8.53 23.73
C SER A 252 -82.73 -8.78 25.23
N LYS A 253 -82.03 -9.75 25.83
CA LYS A 253 -82.26 -10.20 27.21
C LYS A 253 -81.47 -9.45 28.28
N GLN A 254 -80.68 -8.42 27.91
CA GLN A 254 -79.88 -7.57 28.81
C GLN A 254 -78.82 -8.33 29.65
N GLU A 255 -78.78 -9.67 29.58
CA GLU A 255 -77.85 -10.57 30.24
C GLU A 255 -77.65 -11.85 29.40
N LYS A 256 -76.40 -12.28 29.19
CA LYS A 256 -76.07 -13.51 28.47
C LYS A 256 -74.77 -14.15 29.01
N LYS A 257 -74.73 -15.49 29.08
CA LYS A 257 -73.54 -16.24 29.48
C LYS A 257 -72.54 -16.35 28.33
N LEU A 258 -71.24 -16.39 28.62
CA LEU A 258 -70.18 -16.62 27.64
C LEU A 258 -70.33 -18.00 26.99
N SER A 259 -70.74 -19.00 27.77
CA SER A 259 -71.07 -20.33 27.26
C SER A 259 -72.14 -20.31 26.14
N ASP A 260 -73.10 -19.39 26.19
CA ASP A 260 -74.14 -19.21 25.15
C ASP A 260 -73.64 -18.44 23.91
N LEU A 261 -72.44 -17.84 23.97
CA LEU A 261 -71.82 -17.13 22.85
C LEU A 261 -70.84 -18.02 22.07
N LYS A 262 -70.50 -19.18 22.63
CA LYS A 262 -69.61 -20.17 22.00
C LYS A 262 -70.23 -20.69 20.70
N ASN A 263 -69.47 -20.64 19.61
CA ASN A 263 -69.84 -21.03 18.24
C ASN A 263 -70.85 -20.12 17.50
N ASN A 264 -71.16 -18.92 18.01
CA ASN A 264 -72.04 -17.97 17.30
C ASN A 264 -71.27 -16.93 16.46
N PHE A 265 -69.98 -16.72 16.73
CA PHE A 265 -69.15 -15.68 16.08
C PHE A 265 -68.06 -16.25 15.15
N TYR A 266 -67.95 -17.56 15.04
CA TYR A 266 -66.98 -18.23 14.17
C TYR A 266 -67.74 -19.15 13.20
N GLN A 267 -67.62 -18.86 11.90
CA GLN A 267 -67.74 -19.88 10.85
C GLN A 267 -66.31 -20.23 10.45
N ASP A 268 -65.99 -21.52 10.34
CA ASP A 268 -64.70 -22.02 9.84
C ASP A 268 -64.37 -21.47 8.45
#